data_AF-A0A3C0EYS9-F1
#
_entry.id   AF-A0A3C0EYS9-F1
#
_cell.length_a   1.000
_cell.length_b   1.000
_cell.length_c   1.000
_cell.angle_alpha   90.00
_cell.angle_beta   90.00
_cell.angle_gamma   90.00
#
_symmetry.space_group_name_H-M   'P 1'
#
loop_
_entity.id
_entity.type
_entity.pdbx_description
1 polymer ?
#
loop_
_entity_poly.entity_id
_entity_poly.type
_entity_poly.pdbx_seq_one_letter_code
_entity_poly.pdbx_strand_id
1 'polypeptide(L)'
;MKIVSALLLLCLLATPVYSQLATPNAAGLTYGHVHLNVADMNEYKRILSEHFNGVVVQKGFLTAVRFPNFLVALAEREPTMGSRETKMDHFGFKV
;
A
#
# COMPACT_ATOMS: atom_id res chain seq x y z
N MET A 1 -24.62 -40.84 -7.20
CA MET A 1 -25.14 -40.36 -5.89
C MET A 1 -24.03 -40.16 -4.85
N LYS A 2 -23.22 -41.18 -4.53
CA LYS A 2 -22.15 -41.09 -3.51
C LYS A 2 -21.17 -39.91 -3.70
N ILE A 3 -20.73 -39.67 -4.95
CA ILE A 3 -19.79 -38.57 -5.27
C ILE A 3 -20.44 -37.21 -5.03
N VAL A 4 -21.71 -37.05 -5.40
CA VAL A 4 -22.46 -35.79 -5.19
C VAL A 4 -22.64 -35.52 -3.69
N SER A 5 -22.98 -36.55 -2.92
CA SER A 5 -23.10 -36.45 -1.45
C SER A 5 -21.76 -36.11 -0.78
N ALA A 6 -20.65 -36.70 -1.26
CA ALA A 6 -19.31 -36.40 -0.75
C ALA A 6 -18.88 -34.96 -1.08
N LEU A 7 -19.20 -34.47 -2.29
CA LEU A 7 -18.90 -33.09 -2.68
C LEU A 7 -19.69 -32.08 -1.85
N LEU A 8 -20.97 -32.38 -1.59
CA LEU A 8 -21.83 -31.54 -0.76
C LEU A 8 -21.31 -31.46 0.68
N LEU A 9 -20.85 -32.59 1.23
CA LEU A 9 -20.24 -32.65 2.55
C LEU A 9 -18.93 -31.83 2.60
N LEU A 10 -18.13 -31.87 1.54
CA LEU A 10 -16.90 -31.07 1.45
C LEU A 10 -17.18 -29.56 1.39
N CYS A 11 -18.24 -29.14 0.68
CA CYS A 11 -18.67 -27.74 0.66
C CYS A 11 -19.16 -27.26 2.03
N LEU A 12 -19.81 -28.13 2.82
CA LEU A 12 -20.25 -27.81 4.19
C LEU A 12 -19.09 -27.68 5.18
N LEU A 13 -17.93 -28.26 4.86
CA LEU A 13 -16.70 -28.16 5.65
C LEU A 13 -15.80 -26.99 5.22
N ALA A 14 -16.20 -26.22 4.20
CA ALA A 14 -15.45 -25.05 3.77
C ALA A 14 -15.53 -23.96 4.84
N THR A 15 -14.38 -23.51 5.34
CA THR A 15 -14.30 -22.35 6.23
C THR A 15 -14.26 -21.06 5.41
N PRO A 16 -14.90 -19.98 5.87
CA PRO A 16 -14.80 -18.70 5.19
C PRO A 16 -13.35 -18.21 5.27
N VAL A 17 -12.68 -18.13 4.12
CA VAL A 17 -11.41 -17.42 3.99
C VAL A 17 -11.73 -15.98 3.67
N TYR A 18 -11.65 -15.12 4.69
CA TYR A 18 -11.73 -13.68 4.48
C TYR A 18 -10.42 -13.22 3.85
N SER A 19 -10.51 -12.48 2.74
CA SER A 19 -9.38 -11.73 2.14
C SER A 19 -8.98 -10.53 3.01
N GLN A 20 -9.02 -10.69 4.33
CA GLN A 20 -8.80 -9.62 5.29
C GLN A 20 -7.32 -9.26 5.29
N LEU A 21 -7.03 -7.96 5.12
CA LEU A 21 -5.68 -7.44 5.27
C LEU A 21 -5.11 -7.88 6.63
N ALA A 22 -3.81 -8.21 6.67
CA ALA A 22 -3.12 -8.55 7.91
C ALA A 22 -3.47 -7.50 8.99
N THR A 23 -3.86 -7.97 10.17
CA THR A 23 -4.15 -7.08 11.29
C THR A 23 -2.92 -6.22 11.57
N PRO A 24 -3.06 -4.88 11.62
CA PRO A 24 -1.95 -4.02 11.98
C PRO A 24 -1.35 -4.45 13.32
N ASN A 25 -0.04 -4.26 13.51
CA ASN A 25 0.58 -4.56 14.80
C ASN A 25 0.07 -3.62 15.92
N ALA A 26 0.54 -3.78 17.15
CA ALA A 26 0.12 -2.93 18.28
C ALA A 26 0.34 -1.41 18.05
N ALA A 27 1.19 -1.04 17.08
CA ALA A 27 1.42 0.34 16.65
C ALA A 27 0.57 0.76 15.43
N GLY A 28 -0.33 -0.10 14.93
CA GLY A 28 -1.17 0.17 13.78
C GLY A 28 -0.48 0.03 12.42
N LEU A 29 0.68 -0.66 12.34
CA LEU A 29 1.52 -0.69 11.14
C LEU A 29 1.91 -2.11 10.69
N THR A 30 1.87 -2.35 9.39
CA THR A 30 2.42 -3.58 8.76
C THR A 30 3.62 -3.27 7.86
N TYR A 31 3.80 -2.02 7.42
CA TYR A 31 4.98 -1.52 6.71
C TYR A 31 5.24 -0.05 7.09
N GLY A 32 6.49 0.31 7.36
CA GLY A 32 6.85 1.65 7.90
C GLY A 32 7.03 2.74 6.85
N HIS A 33 7.28 2.37 5.59
CA HIS A 33 7.55 3.32 4.52
C HIS A 33 7.32 2.72 3.13
N VAL A 34 7.07 3.57 2.14
CA VAL A 34 7.09 3.22 0.71
C VAL A 34 8.09 4.10 -0.02
N HIS A 35 8.65 3.58 -1.11
CA HIS A 35 9.51 4.34 -2.02
C HIS A 35 8.77 4.48 -3.34
N LEU A 36 8.62 5.71 -3.81
CA LEU A 36 7.99 6.04 -5.08
C LEU A 36 9.01 6.68 -6.00
N ASN A 37 9.11 6.11 -7.19
CA ASN A 37 9.65 6.82 -8.35
C ASN A 37 8.54 7.73 -8.89
N VAL A 38 8.83 9.02 -9.02
CA VAL A 38 7.86 10.04 -9.43
C VAL A 38 8.38 10.81 -10.64
N ALA A 39 7.50 11.12 -11.59
CA ALA A 39 7.87 11.89 -12.78
C ALA A 39 8.05 13.39 -12.48
N ASP A 40 7.41 13.88 -11.41
CA ASP A 40 7.54 15.27 -10.96
C ASP A 40 7.59 15.30 -9.42
N MET A 41 8.75 15.73 -8.91
CA MET A 41 9.00 15.82 -7.48
C MET A 41 8.13 16.88 -6.80
N ASN A 42 7.87 18.01 -7.46
CA ASN A 42 7.11 19.11 -6.88
C ASN A 42 5.63 18.75 -6.78
N GLU A 43 5.08 18.13 -7.82
CA GLU A 43 3.67 17.74 -7.83
C GLU A 43 3.39 16.67 -6.76
N TYR A 44 4.25 15.66 -6.61
CA TYR A 44 4.04 14.64 -5.57
C TYR A 44 4.21 15.17 -4.15
N LYS A 45 5.15 16.10 -3.91
CA LYS A 45 5.23 16.81 -2.62
C LYS A 45 3.93 17.57 -2.33
N ARG A 46 3.41 18.28 -3.33
CA ARG A 46 2.17 19.06 -3.22
C ARG A 46 0.97 18.16 -2.89
N ILE A 47 0.76 17.09 -3.67
CA ILE A 47 -0.33 16.14 -3.44
C ILE A 47 -0.29 15.56 -2.02
N LEU A 48 0.87 15.05 -1.60
CA LEU A 48 1.00 14.39 -0.29
C LEU A 48 0.91 15.37 0.88
N SER A 49 1.36 16.61 0.73
CA SER A 49 1.27 17.62 1.79
C SER A 49 -0.10 18.27 1.87
N GLU A 50 -0.66 18.73 0.75
CA GLU A 50 -1.92 19.48 0.71
C GLU A 50 -3.15 18.58 0.87
N HIS A 51 -3.16 17.38 0.31
CA HIS A 51 -4.33 16.50 0.34
C HIS A 51 -4.30 15.45 1.45
N PHE A 52 -3.10 15.10 1.95
CA PHE A 52 -2.94 14.05 2.96
C PHE A 52 -2.29 14.55 4.26
N ASN A 53 -2.08 15.86 4.42
CA ASN A 53 -1.45 16.48 5.59
C ASN A 53 -0.02 15.97 5.88
N GLY A 54 0.69 15.56 4.84
CA GLY A 54 2.08 15.13 4.94
C GLY A 54 3.05 16.29 5.15
N VAL A 55 4.14 16.05 5.88
CA VAL A 55 5.20 17.03 6.10
C VAL A 55 6.39 16.66 5.23
N VAL A 56 6.76 17.54 4.28
CA VAL A 56 7.96 17.34 3.46
C VAL A 56 9.20 17.44 4.37
N VAL A 57 10.08 16.44 4.28
CA VAL A 57 11.32 16.36 5.03
C VAL A 57 12.48 16.03 4.10
N GLN A 58 13.65 16.58 4.40
CA GLN A 58 14.90 16.29 3.71
C GLN A 58 15.88 15.63 4.69
N LYS A 59 16.46 14.49 4.32
CA LYS A 59 17.51 13.81 5.07
C LYS A 59 18.67 13.44 4.15
N GLY A 60 19.68 14.29 4.10
CA GLY A 60 20.77 14.18 3.13
C GLY A 60 20.19 14.23 1.70
N PHE A 61 20.47 13.22 0.89
CA PHE A 61 19.96 13.12 -0.48
C PHE A 61 18.51 12.64 -0.57
N LEU A 62 17.93 12.15 0.54
CA LEU A 62 16.58 11.61 0.55
C LEU A 62 15.55 12.72 0.79
N THR A 63 14.70 12.96 -0.21
CA THR A 63 13.47 13.74 -0.08
C THR A 63 12.33 12.80 0.28
N ALA A 64 11.57 13.10 1.33
CA ALA A 64 10.43 12.28 1.74
C ALA A 64 9.26 13.14 2.23
N VAL A 65 8.08 12.54 2.30
CA VAL A 65 6.90 13.12 2.95
C VAL A 65 6.55 12.26 4.16
N ARG A 66 6.60 12.85 5.35
CA ARG A 66 6.41 12.19 6.64
C ARG A 66 4.99 12.37 7.17
N PHE A 67 4.45 11.29 7.71
CA PHE A 67 3.21 11.20 8.48
C PHE A 67 3.55 10.69 9.90
N PRO A 68 2.61 10.64 10.87
CA PRO A 68 2.93 10.23 12.25
C PRO A 68 3.66 8.89 12.34
N ASN A 69 3.20 7.91 11.55
CA ASN A 69 3.61 6.51 11.63
C ASN A 69 4.12 5.96 10.27
N PHE A 70 4.26 6.81 9.25
CA PHE A 70 4.50 6.39 7.88
C PHE A 70 5.34 7.44 7.15
N LEU A 71 6.13 7.05 6.16
CA LEU A 71 6.78 7.99 5.26
C LEU A 71 6.75 7.50 3.81
N VAL A 72 6.68 8.45 2.90
CA VAL A 72 6.81 8.24 1.45
C VAL A 72 8.15 8.81 1.02
N ALA A 73 9.12 7.96 0.68
CA ALA A 73 10.37 8.37 0.09
C ALA A 73 10.18 8.63 -1.41
N LEU A 74 10.68 9.75 -1.92
CA LEU A 74 10.51 10.16 -3.30
C LEU A 74 11.86 10.16 -4.03
N ALA A 75 11.87 9.56 -5.22
CA ALA A 75 12.96 9.65 -6.17
C ALA A 75 12.40 10.07 -7.54
N GLU A 76 13.04 11.04 -8.18
CA GLU A 76 12.61 11.47 -9.51
C GLU A 76 13.10 10.48 -10.57
N ARG A 77 12.19 10.02 -11.45
CA ARG A 77 12.52 9.07 -12.51
C ARG A 77 11.47 9.08 -13.62
N GLU A 78 11.94 8.96 -14.87
CA GLU A 78 11.08 8.75 -16.03
C GLU A 78 10.26 7.45 -15.91
N PRO A 79 8.93 7.50 -16.10
CA PRO A 79 8.09 6.31 -16.08
C PRO A 79 8.43 5.35 -17.23
N THR A 80 8.61 4.07 -16.92
CA THR A 80 8.82 3.03 -17.94
C THR A 80 7.57 2.18 -18.20
N MET A 81 6.57 2.26 -17.32
CA MET A 81 5.34 1.45 -17.33
C MET A 81 4.30 2.07 -16.39
N GLY A 82 3.04 1.62 -16.49
CA GLY A 82 1.97 2.03 -15.57
C GLY A 82 2.08 1.39 -14.18
N SER A 83 1.52 2.02 -13.14
CA SER A 83 1.59 1.50 -11.75
C SER A 83 0.97 0.10 -11.59
N ARG A 84 -0.14 -0.15 -12.30
CA ARG A 84 -0.86 -1.45 -12.33
C ARG A 84 -0.03 -2.63 -12.80
N GLU A 85 1.03 -2.36 -13.55
CA GLU A 85 1.94 -3.38 -14.07
C GLU A 85 3.11 -3.65 -13.13
N THR A 86 3.22 -2.90 -12.03
CA THR A 86 4.27 -3.07 -11.00
C THR A 86 3.82 -4.03 -9.88
N LYS A 87 4.75 -4.43 -9.01
CA LYS A 87 4.41 -5.24 -7.82
C LYS A 87 3.57 -4.49 -6.78
N MET A 88 3.56 -3.16 -6.82
CA MET A 88 2.78 -2.32 -5.91
C MET A 88 1.89 -1.41 -6.75
N ASP A 89 0.73 -1.95 -7.14
CA ASP A 89 -0.27 -1.23 -7.92
C ASP A 89 -0.75 0.04 -7.19
N HIS A 90 -1.10 -0.11 -5.90
CA HIS A 90 -1.59 0.99 -5.07
C HIS A 90 -1.16 0.84 -3.61
N PHE A 91 -1.21 1.97 -2.90
CA PHE A 91 -1.27 2.05 -1.45
C PHE A 91 -2.38 3.05 -1.08
N GLY A 92 -2.86 3.00 0.16
CA GLY A 92 -3.99 3.82 0.60
C GLY A 92 -3.74 4.45 1.96
N PHE A 93 -4.33 5.62 2.17
CA PHE A 93 -4.46 6.23 3.48
C PHE A 93 -5.81 5.83 4.06
N LYS A 94 -5.81 5.44 5.34
CA LYS A 94 -7.05 5.33 6.10
C LYS A 94 -7.43 6.75 6.55
N VAL A 95 -8.63 7.18 6.16
CA VAL A 95 -9.24 8.45 6.57
C VAL A 95 -10.26 8.22 7.68
#